data_AF-A0A962C6S1-F1
#
_entry.id   AF-A0A962C6S1-F1
#
_cell.length_a   1.000
_cell.length_b   1.000
_cell.length_c   1.000
_cell.angle_alpha   90.00
_cell.angle_beta   90.00
_cell.angle_gamma   90.00
#
_symmetry.space_group_name_H-M   'P 1'
#
loop_
_entity.id
_entity.type
_entity.pdbx_description
1 polymer ?
#
loop_
_entity_poly.entity_id
_entity_poly.type
_entity_poly.pdbx_seq_one_letter_code
_entity_poly.pdbx_strand_id
1 'polypeptide(L)'
;DMDFKVAGSADGISALQMDIKIDGITEEIMKVALAQAKQGRLHILGEMNKALGAARTEMSEFAPRLLTMRIHPDKIREVIGKGGSVIRSITEETGTTIDITDDGTIIIASVNRAAADEAKKRIEMIVSDVEPGRIYEGKVAKLMDFGAFVTILPGKDGLVHVSQISNERVEKVSDKLKEGDIVKVKVLEVDKQGRIRLSMKAVEEGEGVSA
;
A
#
# COMPACT_ATOMS: atom_id res chain seq x y z
N ASP A 1 37.86 -14.05 39.60
CA ASP A 1 37.33 -15.02 38.63
C ASP A 1 35.95 -14.53 38.18
N MET A 2 35.90 -13.91 37.00
CA MET A 2 34.69 -13.29 36.43
C MET A 2 34.66 -13.62 34.95
N ASP A 3 33.51 -14.09 34.45
CA ASP A 3 33.22 -14.19 33.02
C ASP A 3 32.23 -13.09 32.64
N PHE A 4 32.48 -12.38 31.54
CA PHE A 4 31.53 -11.39 31.04
C PHE A 4 31.60 -11.25 29.53
N LYS A 5 30.46 -10.90 28.94
CA LYS A 5 30.27 -10.73 27.50
C LYS A 5 29.78 -9.32 27.25
N VAL A 6 30.42 -8.63 26.32
CA VAL A 6 30.06 -7.26 25.90
C VAL A 6 29.76 -7.26 24.41
N ALA A 7 28.55 -6.87 24.03
CA ALA A 7 28.14 -6.66 22.64
C ALA A 7 27.80 -5.19 22.40
N GLY A 8 28.00 -4.71 21.18
CA GLY A 8 27.73 -3.31 20.85
C GLY A 8 28.30 -2.88 19.51
N SER A 9 28.01 -1.63 19.15
CA SER A 9 28.58 -0.95 17.99
C SER A 9 29.90 -0.24 18.36
N ALA A 10 30.44 0.53 17.40
CA ALA A 10 31.53 1.45 17.66
C ALA A 10 31.14 2.55 18.66
N ASP A 11 29.87 2.96 18.64
CA ASP A 11 29.35 4.09 19.42
C ASP A 11 28.97 3.70 20.84
N GLY A 12 28.68 2.43 21.11
CA GLY A 12 28.17 2.04 22.42
C GLY A 12 28.04 0.54 22.64
N ILE A 13 27.63 0.19 23.86
CA ILE A 13 27.29 -1.17 24.27
C ILE A 13 25.78 -1.36 24.05
N SER A 14 25.40 -2.42 23.35
CA SER A 14 23.99 -2.82 23.18
C SER A 14 23.56 -3.88 24.20
N ALA A 15 24.50 -4.72 24.66
CA ALA A 15 24.24 -5.71 25.68
C ALA A 15 25.50 -6.01 26.52
N LEU A 16 25.29 -6.25 27.81
CA LEU A 16 26.31 -6.65 28.77
C LEU A 16 25.76 -7.81 29.61
N GLN A 17 26.46 -8.94 29.61
CA GLN A 17 26.17 -10.07 30.48
C GLN A 17 27.38 -10.32 31.39
N MET A 18 27.15 -10.51 32.68
CA MET A 18 28.21 -10.76 33.67
C MET A 18 27.84 -11.94 34.56
N ASP A 19 28.80 -12.83 34.78
CA ASP A 19 28.71 -13.93 35.76
C ASP A 19 29.90 -13.82 36.74
N ILE A 20 29.57 -13.51 37.99
CA ILE A 20 30.54 -13.19 39.04
C ILE A 20 30.57 -14.36 40.03
N LYS A 21 31.73 -15.02 40.14
CA LYS A 21 31.91 -16.20 40.99
C LYS A 21 32.56 -15.89 42.35
N ILE A 22 33.08 -14.68 42.54
CA ILE A 22 33.78 -14.26 43.75
C ILE A 22 33.36 -12.85 44.17
N ASP A 23 33.35 -12.61 45.48
CA ASP A 23 33.21 -11.27 46.04
C ASP A 23 34.51 -10.48 45.87
N GLY A 24 34.43 -9.19 45.53
CA GLY A 24 35.59 -8.29 45.43
C GLY A 24 35.82 -7.60 44.07
N ILE A 25 34.82 -7.55 43.20
CA ILE A 25 34.91 -6.74 41.97
C ILE A 25 34.70 -5.26 42.30
N THR A 26 35.77 -4.47 42.19
CA THR A 26 35.72 -3.03 42.38
C THR A 26 35.34 -2.32 41.08
N GLU A 27 34.85 -1.09 41.18
CA GLU A 27 34.55 -0.24 40.01
C GLU A 27 35.80 -0.04 39.12
N GLU A 28 36.98 0.05 39.74
CA GLU A 28 38.26 0.20 39.03
C GLU A 28 38.57 -1.03 38.16
N ILE A 29 38.40 -2.23 38.71
CA ILE A 29 38.59 -3.48 37.96
C ILE A 29 37.59 -3.53 36.79
N MET A 30 36.34 -3.12 37.01
CA MET A 30 35.33 -3.12 35.96
C MET A 30 35.63 -2.10 34.86
N LYS A 31 36.15 -0.91 35.20
CA LYS A 31 36.59 0.09 34.21
C LYS A 31 37.69 -0.45 33.31
N VAL A 32 38.70 -1.11 33.90
CA VAL A 32 39.80 -1.72 33.14
C VAL A 32 39.27 -2.84 32.25
N ALA A 33 38.42 -3.72 32.78
CA ALA A 33 37.82 -4.82 32.02
C ALA A 33 36.98 -4.32 30.84
N LEU A 34 36.13 -3.31 31.05
CA LEU A 34 35.31 -2.70 29.98
C LEU A 34 36.15 -1.95 28.94
N ALA A 35 37.25 -1.30 29.36
CA ALA A 35 38.17 -0.64 28.43
C ALA A 35 38.85 -1.67 27.51
N GLN A 36 39.31 -2.79 28.06
CA GLN A 36 39.87 -3.89 27.30
C GLN A 36 38.81 -4.52 26.38
N ALA A 37 37.60 -4.75 26.88
CA ALA A 37 36.50 -5.28 26.08
C ALA A 37 36.11 -4.34 24.93
N LYS A 38 36.16 -3.01 25.13
CA LYS A 38 35.95 -2.02 24.08
C LYS A 38 37.01 -2.16 22.98
N GLN A 39 38.28 -2.27 23.33
CA GLN A 39 39.36 -2.46 22.35
C GLN A 39 39.19 -3.75 21.55
N GLY A 40 38.90 -4.87 22.24
CA GLY A 40 38.62 -6.15 21.60
C GLY A 40 37.41 -6.10 20.67
N ARG A 41 36.31 -5.48 21.11
CA ARG A 41 35.10 -5.30 20.30
C ARG A 41 35.37 -4.48 19.04
N LEU A 42 36.08 -3.36 19.15
CA LEU A 42 36.44 -2.53 17.99
C LEU A 42 37.35 -3.27 17.01
N HIS A 43 38.28 -4.08 17.52
CA HIS A 43 39.11 -4.92 16.67
C HIS A 43 38.28 -5.94 15.87
N ILE A 44 37.37 -6.67 16.53
CA ILE A 44 36.49 -7.64 15.87
C ILE A 44 35.58 -6.96 14.84
N LEU A 45 34.97 -5.83 15.20
CA LEU A 45 34.16 -5.03 14.26
C LEU A 45 34.99 -4.56 13.05
N GLY A 46 36.26 -4.21 13.27
CA GLY A 46 37.19 -3.87 12.19
C GLY A 46 37.40 -5.03 11.21
N GLU A 47 37.62 -6.24 11.70
CA GLU A 47 37.73 -7.44 10.84
C GLU A 47 36.42 -7.78 10.14
N MET A 48 35.27 -7.66 10.82
CA MET A 48 33.95 -7.84 10.21
C MET A 48 33.71 -6.86 9.05
N ASN A 49 34.09 -5.60 9.23
CA ASN A 49 33.93 -4.55 8.22
C ASN A 49 34.78 -4.78 6.96
N LYS A 50 35.89 -5.52 7.06
CA LYS A 50 36.67 -5.93 5.86
C LYS A 50 35.87 -6.88 4.97
N ALA A 51 35.00 -7.69 5.55
CA ALA A 51 34.14 -8.61 4.80
C ALA A 51 32.83 -7.95 4.36
N LEU A 52 32.19 -7.15 5.22
CA LEU A 52 30.93 -6.47 4.94
C LEU A 52 30.81 -5.17 5.74
N GLY A 53 31.25 -4.05 5.15
CA GLY A 53 31.26 -2.74 5.82
C GLY A 53 29.91 -2.01 5.86
N ALA A 54 28.94 -2.43 5.05
CA ALA A 54 27.61 -1.84 5.01
C ALA A 54 26.55 -2.89 4.65
N ALA A 55 25.29 -2.60 4.97
CA ALA A 55 24.17 -3.41 4.51
C ALA A 55 24.18 -3.48 2.97
N ARG A 56 23.92 -4.67 2.42
CA ARG A 56 23.83 -4.86 0.97
C ARG A 56 22.68 -4.01 0.42
N THR A 57 22.93 -3.29 -0.66
CA THR A 57 21.93 -2.48 -1.37
C THR A 57 20.85 -3.32 -2.02
N GLU A 58 21.19 -4.55 -2.41
CA GLU A 58 20.27 -5.47 -3.06
C GLU A 58 20.09 -6.74 -2.24
N MET A 59 18.83 -7.09 -1.99
CA MET A 59 18.45 -8.37 -1.40
C MET A 59 18.68 -9.50 -2.41
N SER A 60 19.10 -10.67 -1.90
CA SER A 60 19.24 -11.89 -2.70
C SER A 60 17.99 -12.16 -3.54
N GLU A 61 18.18 -12.65 -4.77
CA GLU A 61 17.07 -13.03 -5.67
C GLU A 61 16.18 -14.13 -5.09
N PHE A 62 16.74 -14.98 -4.22
CA PHE A 62 16.03 -16.07 -3.55
C PHE A 62 15.47 -15.68 -2.18
N ALA A 63 15.81 -14.49 -1.67
CA ALA A 63 15.24 -14.02 -0.42
C ALA A 63 13.79 -13.54 -0.66
N PRO A 64 12.84 -13.92 0.20
CA PRO A 64 11.48 -13.41 0.12
C PRO A 64 11.51 -11.88 0.17
N ARG A 65 11.04 -11.24 -0.89
CA ARG A 65 10.90 -9.79 -0.93
C ARG A 65 9.58 -9.44 -0.29
N LEU A 66 9.64 -8.50 0.65
CA LEU A 66 8.46 -7.88 1.24
C LEU A 66 8.20 -6.59 0.49
N LEU A 67 7.12 -6.57 -0.29
CA LEU A 67 6.57 -5.34 -0.85
C LEU A 67 5.52 -4.81 0.10
N THR A 68 5.74 -3.59 0.58
CA THR A 68 4.76 -2.89 1.42
C THR A 68 4.03 -1.84 0.59
N MET A 69 2.71 -1.85 0.65
CA MET A 69 1.87 -0.79 0.10
C MET A 69 0.83 -0.35 1.14
N ARG A 70 0.31 0.87 1.01
CA ARG A 70 -0.71 1.40 1.92
C ARG A 70 -1.97 1.76 1.16
N ILE A 71 -3.11 1.39 1.72
CA ILE A 71 -4.44 1.63 1.17
C ILE A 71 -5.31 2.35 2.20
N HIS A 72 -6.43 2.92 1.76
CA HIS A 72 -7.40 3.51 2.67
C HIS A 72 -8.10 2.40 3.48
N PRO A 73 -8.24 2.53 4.82
CA PRO A 73 -8.84 1.48 5.67
C PRO A 73 -10.23 1.02 5.22
N ASP A 74 -11.03 1.92 4.65
CA ASP A 74 -12.37 1.60 4.17
C ASP A 74 -12.39 0.54 3.05
N LYS A 75 -11.30 0.43 2.30
CA LYS A 75 -11.17 -0.50 1.16
C LYS A 75 -10.58 -1.84 1.54
N ILE A 76 -10.16 -2.03 2.79
CA ILE A 76 -9.66 -3.32 3.28
C ILE A 76 -10.70 -4.41 3.02
N ARG A 77 -11.99 -4.09 3.21
CA ARG A 77 -13.10 -5.02 2.96
C ARG A 77 -13.21 -5.46 1.49
N GLU A 78 -12.91 -4.57 0.55
CA GLU A 78 -12.95 -4.87 -0.89
C GLU A 78 -11.79 -5.78 -1.30
N VAL A 79 -10.59 -5.52 -0.76
CA VAL A 79 -9.38 -6.33 -1.02
C VAL A 79 -9.50 -7.73 -0.43
N ILE A 80 -10.04 -7.86 0.80
CA ILE A 80 -10.27 -9.17 1.42
C ILE A 80 -11.40 -9.91 0.68
N GLY A 81 -12.46 -9.20 0.31
CA GLY A 81 -13.68 -9.79 -0.25
C GLY A 81 -14.52 -10.54 0.81
N LYS A 82 -15.67 -11.08 0.40
CA LYS A 82 -16.56 -11.81 1.32
C LYS A 82 -15.86 -13.07 1.84
N GLY A 83 -15.53 -13.08 3.14
CA GLY A 83 -14.86 -14.22 3.78
C GLY A 83 -13.43 -14.49 3.30
N GLY A 84 -12.75 -13.49 2.72
CA GLY A 84 -11.39 -13.67 2.21
C GLY A 84 -11.30 -14.26 0.80
N SER A 85 -12.41 -14.31 0.05
CA SER A 85 -12.43 -14.96 -1.26
C SER A 85 -11.49 -14.29 -2.28
N VAL A 86 -11.42 -12.96 -2.28
CA VAL A 86 -10.61 -12.19 -3.23
C VAL A 86 -9.14 -12.33 -2.90
N ILE A 87 -8.77 -12.12 -1.64
CA ILE A 87 -7.37 -12.25 -1.22
C ILE A 87 -6.84 -13.66 -1.42
N ARG A 88 -7.66 -14.70 -1.15
CA ARG A 88 -7.29 -16.10 -1.40
C ARG A 88 -7.03 -16.39 -2.87
N SER A 89 -7.91 -15.94 -3.77
CA SER A 89 -7.70 -16.08 -5.22
C SER A 89 -6.40 -15.39 -5.68
N ILE A 90 -6.10 -14.18 -5.16
CA ILE A 90 -4.85 -13.51 -5.49
C ILE A 90 -3.65 -14.31 -4.97
N THR A 91 -3.68 -14.78 -3.72
CA THR A 91 -2.57 -15.57 -3.15
C THR A 91 -2.37 -16.91 -3.86
N GLU A 92 -3.44 -17.59 -4.25
CA GLU A 92 -3.39 -18.88 -4.95
C GLU A 92 -2.87 -18.73 -6.38
N GLU A 93 -3.32 -17.70 -7.12
CA GLU A 93 -2.92 -17.48 -8.50
C GLU A 93 -1.49 -16.94 -8.62
N THR A 94 -1.07 -16.08 -7.69
CA THR A 94 0.27 -15.46 -7.72
C THR A 94 1.30 -16.24 -6.90
N GLY A 95 0.87 -17.19 -6.06
CA GLY A 95 1.76 -17.89 -5.12
C GLY A 95 2.41 -16.96 -4.09
N THR A 96 1.78 -15.81 -3.81
CA THR A 96 2.29 -14.83 -2.85
C THR A 96 1.59 -14.96 -1.50
N THR A 97 2.27 -14.57 -0.43
CA THR A 97 1.65 -14.44 0.89
C THR A 97 1.33 -12.97 1.12
N ILE A 98 0.06 -12.65 1.31
CA ILE A 98 -0.40 -11.28 1.51
C ILE A 98 -0.95 -11.14 2.93
N ASP A 99 -0.37 -10.22 3.69
CA ASP A 99 -0.84 -9.81 5.01
C ASP A 99 -1.43 -8.40 4.93
N ILE A 100 -2.54 -8.17 5.62
CA ILE A 100 -3.25 -6.89 5.63
C ILE A 100 -3.52 -6.52 7.07
N THR A 101 -3.02 -5.36 7.48
CA THR A 101 -3.24 -4.80 8.81
C THR A 101 -4.39 -3.79 8.81
N ASP A 102 -5.01 -3.60 9.97
CA ASP A 102 -6.20 -2.75 10.15
C ASP A 102 -5.96 -1.26 9.84
N ASP A 103 -4.71 -0.83 9.81
CA ASP A 103 -4.29 0.54 9.44
C ASP A 103 -4.19 0.77 7.91
N GLY A 104 -4.51 -0.27 7.12
CA GLY A 104 -4.45 -0.27 5.67
C GLY A 104 -3.08 -0.59 5.09
N THR A 105 -2.13 -1.05 5.90
CA THR A 105 -0.84 -1.52 5.40
C THR A 105 -0.98 -2.95 4.86
N ILE A 106 -0.52 -3.17 3.63
CA ILE A 106 -0.51 -4.47 2.96
C ILE A 106 0.93 -4.88 2.75
N ILE A 107 1.28 -6.07 3.23
CA ILE A 107 2.62 -6.67 3.08
C ILE A 107 2.48 -7.88 2.16
N ILE A 108 3.09 -7.80 0.98
CA ILE A 108 3.13 -8.87 -0.01
C ILE A 108 4.51 -9.51 0.07
N ALA A 109 4.57 -10.76 0.54
CA ALA A 109 5.76 -11.57 0.58
C ALA A 109 5.80 -12.53 -0.61
N SER A 110 6.90 -12.49 -1.37
CA SER A 110 7.11 -13.45 -2.47
C SER A 110 8.59 -13.74 -2.69
N VAL A 111 8.89 -14.97 -3.11
CA VAL A 111 10.22 -15.36 -3.61
C VAL A 111 10.49 -14.87 -5.03
N ASN A 112 9.45 -14.46 -5.78
CA ASN A 112 9.58 -13.99 -7.15
C ASN A 112 9.06 -12.55 -7.26
N ARG A 113 9.91 -11.64 -7.76
CA ARG A 113 9.56 -10.23 -7.98
C ARG A 113 8.36 -10.07 -8.91
N ALA A 114 8.31 -10.83 -10.01
CA ALA A 114 7.22 -10.73 -10.98
C ALA A 114 5.86 -11.11 -10.37
N ALA A 115 5.85 -12.15 -9.52
CA ALA A 115 4.63 -12.56 -8.81
C ALA A 115 4.19 -11.51 -7.79
N ALA A 116 5.14 -10.91 -7.07
CA ALA A 116 4.88 -9.83 -6.12
C ALA A 116 4.32 -8.58 -6.81
N ASP A 117 4.89 -8.21 -7.96
CA ASP A 117 4.45 -7.06 -8.76
C ASP A 117 3.05 -7.30 -9.36
N GLU A 118 2.74 -8.52 -9.81
CA GLU A 118 1.40 -8.89 -10.30
C GLU A 118 0.35 -8.86 -9.18
N ALA A 119 0.67 -9.41 -8.00
CA ALA A 119 -0.20 -9.33 -6.82
C ALA A 119 -0.47 -7.87 -6.44
N LYS A 120 0.58 -7.04 -6.39
CA LYS A 120 0.47 -5.61 -6.11
C LYS A 120 -0.44 -4.91 -7.13
N LYS A 121 -0.25 -5.17 -8.42
CA LYS A 121 -1.05 -4.56 -9.50
C LYS A 121 -2.52 -4.93 -9.40
N ARG A 122 -2.85 -6.17 -9.04
CA ARG A 122 -4.24 -6.61 -8.82
C ARG A 122 -4.88 -5.90 -7.62
N ILE A 123 -4.15 -5.76 -6.52
CA ILE A 123 -4.63 -5.01 -5.35
C ILE A 123 -4.81 -3.53 -5.71
N GLU A 124 -3.88 -2.93 -6.45
CA GLU A 124 -4.01 -1.56 -6.95
C GLU A 124 -5.23 -1.39 -7.85
N MET A 125 -5.57 -2.36 -8.72
CA MET A 125 -6.76 -2.28 -9.55
C MET A 125 -8.06 -2.32 -8.73
N ILE A 126 -8.11 -3.14 -7.67
CA ILE A 126 -9.26 -3.20 -6.75
C ILE A 126 -9.39 -1.88 -5.98
N VAL A 127 -8.26 -1.37 -5.50
CA VAL A 127 -8.19 -0.19 -4.65
C VAL A 127 -8.24 1.11 -5.46
N SER A 128 -7.99 1.07 -6.76
CA SER A 128 -7.92 2.26 -7.62
C SER A 128 -9.19 3.09 -7.43
N ASP A 129 -9.01 4.29 -6.88
CA ASP A 129 -10.12 5.21 -6.72
C ASP A 129 -10.44 5.93 -8.00
N VAL A 130 -11.70 6.29 -8.04
CA VAL A 130 -12.24 7.25 -8.98
C VAL A 130 -11.90 8.62 -8.40
N GLU A 131 -10.87 9.26 -8.95
CA GLU A 131 -10.41 10.57 -8.47
C GLU A 131 -11.45 11.65 -8.82
N PRO A 132 -11.88 12.48 -7.86
CA PRO A 132 -12.68 13.66 -8.15
C PRO A 132 -11.95 14.56 -9.15
N GLY A 133 -12.65 14.97 -10.19
CA GLY A 133 -12.13 15.79 -11.28
C GLY A 133 -11.59 15.03 -12.48
N ARG A 134 -11.40 13.71 -12.39
CA ARG A 134 -10.93 12.89 -13.50
C ARG A 134 -12.10 12.47 -14.41
N ILE A 135 -11.84 12.47 -15.71
CA ILE A 135 -12.77 12.01 -16.74
C ILE A 135 -12.54 10.51 -16.95
N TYR A 136 -13.61 9.74 -16.92
CA TYR A 136 -13.59 8.31 -17.16
C TYR A 136 -14.58 7.97 -18.28
N GLU A 137 -14.27 6.92 -19.04
CA GLU A 137 -15.22 6.30 -19.96
C GLU A 137 -15.96 5.20 -19.21
N GLY A 138 -17.29 5.33 -19.14
CA GLY A 138 -18.14 4.39 -18.41
C GLY A 138 -19.31 3.93 -19.26
N LYS A 139 -19.81 2.73 -18.96
CA LYS A 139 -20.96 2.14 -19.64
C LYS A 139 -22.24 2.45 -18.87
N VAL A 140 -23.28 2.91 -19.55
CA VAL A 140 -24.61 3.12 -18.94
C VAL A 140 -25.17 1.77 -18.51
N ALA A 141 -25.26 1.54 -17.21
CA ALA A 141 -25.78 0.31 -16.64
C ALA A 141 -27.31 0.33 -16.56
N LYS A 142 -27.89 1.46 -16.18
CA LYS A 142 -29.34 1.60 -16.00
C LYS A 142 -29.80 3.05 -16.12
N LEU A 143 -30.97 3.25 -16.73
CA LEU A 143 -31.63 4.55 -16.81
C LEU A 143 -32.74 4.66 -15.75
N MET A 144 -32.90 5.83 -15.14
CA MET A 144 -33.99 6.18 -14.23
C MET A 144 -34.55 7.57 -14.55
N ASP A 145 -35.73 7.89 -14.03
CA ASP A 145 -36.41 9.16 -14.33
C ASP A 145 -35.65 10.41 -13.87
N PHE A 146 -34.79 10.26 -12.85
CA PHE A 146 -33.98 11.35 -12.28
C PHE A 146 -32.50 11.33 -12.71
N GLY A 147 -32.07 10.34 -13.50
CA GLY A 147 -30.66 10.22 -13.90
C GLY A 147 -30.27 8.88 -14.53
N ALA A 148 -28.98 8.71 -14.79
CA ALA A 148 -28.40 7.50 -15.36
C ALA A 148 -27.30 6.93 -14.45
N PHE A 149 -27.30 5.62 -14.23
CA PHE A 149 -26.20 4.91 -13.59
C PHE A 149 -25.17 4.51 -14.64
N VAL A 150 -23.93 4.93 -14.43
CA VAL A 150 -22.81 4.66 -15.32
C VAL A 150 -21.74 3.90 -14.53
N THR A 151 -21.40 2.71 -15.00
CA THR A 151 -20.32 1.90 -14.45
C THR A 151 -19.00 2.36 -15.05
N ILE A 152 -18.11 2.88 -14.20
CA ILE A 152 -16.83 3.51 -14.59
C ILE A 152 -15.64 2.61 -14.29
N LEU A 153 -15.72 1.82 -13.21
CA LEU A 153 -14.77 0.76 -12.89
C LEU A 153 -15.55 -0.49 -12.43
N PRO A 154 -14.98 -1.70 -12.52
CA PRO A 154 -15.62 -2.91 -12.01
C PRO A 154 -16.00 -2.76 -10.54
N GLY A 155 -17.31 -2.79 -10.23
CA GLY A 155 -17.83 -2.62 -8.88
C GLY A 155 -18.01 -1.16 -8.41
N LYS A 156 -17.70 -0.17 -9.24
CA LYS A 156 -17.94 1.27 -8.94
C LYS A 156 -18.90 1.87 -9.96
N ASP A 157 -20.11 2.15 -9.48
CA ASP A 157 -21.16 2.83 -10.22
C ASP A 157 -21.27 4.29 -9.78
N GLY A 158 -21.43 5.19 -10.75
CA GLY A 158 -21.71 6.60 -10.50
C GLY A 158 -23.07 7.01 -11.04
N LEU A 159 -23.67 8.00 -10.40
CA LEU A 159 -24.95 8.57 -10.80
C LEU A 159 -24.73 9.90 -11.54
N VAL A 160 -25.22 9.97 -12.78
CA VAL A 160 -25.38 11.23 -13.52
C VAL A 160 -26.80 11.72 -13.29
N HIS A 161 -26.95 12.84 -12.58
CA HIS A 161 -28.26 13.47 -12.37
C HIS A 161 -28.74 14.12 -13.67
N VAL A 162 -30.06 14.17 -13.92
CA VAL A 162 -30.64 14.75 -15.15
C VAL A 162 -30.14 16.17 -15.48
N SER A 163 -29.89 16.99 -14.45
CA SER A 163 -29.34 18.35 -14.61
C SER A 163 -27.88 18.41 -15.04
N GLN A 164 -27.15 17.29 -14.98
CA GLN A 164 -25.72 17.15 -15.29
C GLN A 164 -25.48 16.38 -16.61
N ILE A 165 -26.53 16.07 -17.37
CA ILE A 165 -26.45 15.35 -18.66
C ILE A 165 -26.14 16.28 -19.84
N SER A 166 -26.88 17.39 -19.96
CA SER A 166 -26.72 18.35 -21.07
C SER A 166 -27.13 19.76 -20.65
N ASN A 167 -26.52 20.79 -21.25
CA ASN A 167 -26.83 22.21 -20.99
C ASN A 167 -28.25 22.61 -21.43
N GLU A 168 -28.87 21.81 -22.29
CA GLU A 168 -30.26 21.94 -22.70
C GLU A 168 -31.22 21.33 -21.67
N ARG A 169 -32.46 21.81 -21.60
CA ARG A 169 -33.50 21.25 -20.72
C ARG A 169 -33.92 19.88 -21.25
N VAL A 170 -33.39 18.82 -20.67
CA VAL A 170 -33.74 17.43 -21.01
C VAL A 170 -34.97 17.01 -20.21
N GLU A 171 -36.09 16.74 -20.89
CA GLU A 171 -37.31 16.24 -20.22
C GLU A 171 -37.23 14.74 -19.89
N LYS A 172 -36.52 13.95 -20.71
CA LYS A 172 -36.30 12.52 -20.47
C LYS A 172 -34.86 12.11 -20.74
N VAL A 173 -34.28 11.40 -19.78
CA VAL A 173 -32.92 10.83 -19.84
C VAL A 173 -32.78 9.88 -21.05
N SER A 174 -33.85 9.16 -21.40
CA SER A 174 -33.94 8.23 -22.53
C SER A 174 -33.73 8.86 -23.91
N ASP A 175 -33.87 10.18 -24.03
CA ASP A 175 -33.76 10.88 -25.32
C ASP A 175 -32.28 11.15 -25.69
N LYS A 176 -31.38 11.13 -24.70
CA LYS A 176 -29.94 11.39 -24.87
C LYS A 176 -29.06 10.19 -24.54
N LEU A 177 -29.52 9.26 -23.70
CA LEU A 177 -28.74 8.10 -23.24
C LEU A 177 -29.50 6.81 -23.45
N LYS A 178 -28.80 5.76 -23.90
CA LYS A 178 -29.33 4.39 -23.98
C LYS A 178 -28.61 3.48 -23.00
N GLU A 179 -29.30 2.47 -22.51
CA GLU A 179 -28.66 1.42 -21.71
C GLU A 179 -27.60 0.71 -22.56
N GLY A 180 -26.40 0.60 -22.01
CA GLY A 180 -25.25 0.00 -22.67
C GLY A 180 -24.37 0.95 -23.48
N ASP A 181 -24.73 2.23 -23.62
CA ASP A 181 -23.86 3.21 -24.28
C ASP A 181 -22.59 3.48 -23.47
N ILE A 182 -21.51 3.77 -24.18
CA ILE A 182 -20.23 4.19 -23.59
C ILE A 182 -20.20 5.72 -23.62
N VAL A 183 -20.12 6.34 -22.44
CA VAL A 183 -20.12 7.79 -22.28
C VAL A 183 -18.92 8.25 -21.45
N LYS A 184 -18.39 9.43 -21.79
CA LYS A 184 -17.39 10.12 -20.98
C LYS A 184 -18.09 10.88 -19.86
N VAL A 185 -17.62 10.66 -18.63
CA VAL A 185 -18.19 11.25 -17.42
C VAL A 185 -17.07 11.76 -16.53
N LYS A 186 -17.23 12.98 -16.00
CA LYS A 186 -16.31 13.56 -15.02
C LYS A 186 -16.86 13.35 -13.62
N VAL A 187 -15.97 12.99 -12.70
CA VAL A 187 -16.34 12.79 -11.30
C VAL A 187 -16.36 14.14 -10.62
N LEU A 188 -17.52 14.54 -10.10
CA LEU A 188 -17.64 15.79 -9.36
C LEU A 188 -17.22 15.58 -7.90
N GLU A 189 -17.80 14.57 -7.26
CA GLU A 189 -17.66 14.37 -5.83
C GLU A 189 -17.93 12.91 -5.49
N VAL A 190 -17.23 12.40 -4.48
CA VAL A 190 -17.47 11.07 -3.91
C VAL A 190 -17.99 11.27 -2.50
N ASP A 191 -19.24 10.85 -2.27
CA ASP A 191 -19.88 10.95 -0.96
C ASP A 191 -19.24 9.97 0.03
N LYS A 192 -19.34 10.23 1.34
CA LYS A 192 -18.78 9.38 2.42
C LYS A 192 -19.32 7.94 2.43
N GLN A 193 -20.42 7.70 1.72
CA GLN A 193 -21.01 6.37 1.52
C GLN A 193 -20.50 5.65 0.25
N GLY A 194 -19.50 6.20 -0.44
CA GLY A 194 -18.94 5.62 -1.67
C GLY A 194 -19.78 5.87 -2.93
N ARG A 195 -20.80 6.73 -2.86
CA ARG A 195 -21.62 7.11 -4.03
C ARG A 195 -20.89 8.17 -4.85
N ILE A 196 -20.68 7.89 -6.13
CA ILE A 196 -19.94 8.75 -7.04
C ILE A 196 -20.93 9.63 -7.80
N ARG A 197 -20.78 10.96 -7.69
CA ARG A 197 -21.53 11.92 -8.49
C ARG A 197 -20.78 12.20 -9.77
N LEU A 198 -21.43 11.94 -10.89
CA LEU A 198 -20.88 12.12 -12.22
C LEU A 198 -21.58 13.27 -12.95
N SER A 199 -20.84 13.93 -13.84
CA SER A 199 -21.37 14.94 -14.74
C SER A 199 -20.82 14.74 -16.14
N MET A 200 -21.70 14.85 -17.14
CA MET A 200 -21.33 14.88 -18.55
C MET A 200 -21.06 16.30 -19.02
N LYS A 201 -21.72 17.31 -18.42
CA LYS A 201 -21.45 18.74 -18.69
C LYS A 201 -20.02 19.16 -18.37
N ALA A 202 -19.53 18.71 -17.21
CA ALA A 202 -18.21 19.09 -16.73
C ALA A 202 -17.06 18.46 -17.55
N VAL A 203 -17.39 17.54 -18.48
CA VAL A 203 -16.47 17.02 -19.50
C VAL A 203 -16.29 18.05 -20.61
N GLU A 204 -17.38 18.64 -21.11
CA GLU A 204 -17.35 19.68 -22.17
C GLU A 204 -16.69 20.98 -21.68
N GLU A 205 -16.91 21.38 -20.42
CA GLU A 205 -16.23 22.56 -19.83
C GLU A 205 -14.72 22.35 -19.64
N GLY A 206 -14.24 21.10 -19.66
CA GLY A 206 -12.83 20.74 -19.51
C GLY A 206 -12.00 20.82 -20.79
N GLU A 207 -12.62 20.87 -21.97
CA GLU A 207 -11.91 21.08 -23.24
C GLU A 207 -11.63 22.58 -23.53
N GLY A 208 -12.04 23.48 -22.62
CA GLY A 208 -11.92 24.93 -22.79
C GLY A 208 -10.71 25.61 -22.13
N VAL A 209 -9.79 24.90 -21.49
CA VAL A 209 -8.58 25.53 -20.90
C VAL A 209 -7.33 24.66 -21.09
N SER A 210 -6.73 24.74 -22.28
CA SER A 210 -5.27 24.70 -22.42
C SER A 210 -4.88 25.40 -23.73
N ALA A 211 -4.71 26.71 -23.64
CA ALA A 211 -3.89 27.52 -24.54
C ALA A 211 -3.06 28.48 -23.69
#